data_AF-A0AA88V520-F1
#
_entry.id   AF-A0AA88V520-F1
#
_cell.length_a   1.000
_cell.length_b   1.000
_cell.length_c   1.000
_cell.angle_alpha   90.00
_cell.angle_beta   90.00
_cell.angle_gamma   90.00
#
_symmetry.space_group_name_H-M   'P 1'
#
loop_
_entity.id
_entity.type
_entity.pdbx_description
1 polymer ?
#
loop_
_entity_poly.entity_id
_entity_poly.type
_entity_poly.pdbx_seq_one_letter_code
_entity_poly.pdbx_strand_id
1 'polypeptide(L)'
;MGHYTKLRLLTVKWLPVGDWSNLKWNSLRMHPNVVPLRAYYWGSIEQEGLTLADYVQGDSLALHIYENTPRRYTSSSFSKRLKVGVDVAWVCFTFMSLRHGTLKPTNILLAGSDFKAYLTDYGLHRLMTPAGTAEQILNLGSLGYRAQSLQIQPNQFRHPELMSMHSE
;
A
#
# COMPACT_ATOMS: atom_id res chain seq x y z
N MET A 1 -23.79 -33.89 8.84
CA MET A 1 -23.54 -32.50 9.28
C MET A 1 -23.17 -31.69 8.05
N GLY A 2 -24.04 -30.79 7.61
CA GLY A 2 -23.81 -30.00 6.40
C GLY A 2 -22.65 -29.03 6.61
N HIS A 3 -21.61 -29.15 5.78
CA HIS A 3 -20.55 -28.15 5.69
C HIS A 3 -21.15 -26.89 5.05
N TYR A 4 -21.69 -25.98 5.87
CA TYR A 4 -22.02 -24.65 5.39
C TYR A 4 -20.71 -23.96 5.01
N THR A 5 -20.48 -23.80 3.72
CA THR A 5 -19.36 -23.02 3.21
C THR A 5 -19.63 -21.57 3.60
N LYS A 6 -18.89 -21.05 4.58
CA LYS A 6 -18.97 -19.65 4.98
C LYS A 6 -18.68 -18.78 3.77
N LEU A 7 -19.69 -18.07 3.26
CA LEU A 7 -19.54 -17.11 2.18
C LEU A 7 -18.47 -16.08 2.59
N ARG A 8 -17.50 -15.84 1.71
CA ARG A 8 -16.46 -14.83 1.88
C ARG A 8 -16.58 -13.82 0.76
N LEU A 9 -16.70 -12.55 1.12
CA LEU A 9 -16.58 -11.44 0.17
C LEU A 9 -15.10 -11.17 -0.07
N LEU A 10 -14.74 -10.98 -1.34
CA LEU A 10 -13.37 -10.68 -1.76
C LEU A 10 -13.37 -9.39 -2.59
N THR A 11 -12.31 -8.61 -2.41
CA THR A 11 -12.00 -7.48 -3.29
C THR A 11 -11.18 -8.00 -4.47
N VAL A 12 -11.61 -7.67 -5.67
CA VAL A 12 -10.94 -8.03 -6.93
C VAL A 12 -10.30 -6.76 -7.50
N LYS A 13 -9.00 -6.81 -7.81
CA LYS A 13 -8.29 -5.68 -8.40
C LYS A 13 -7.47 -6.10 -9.61
N TRP A 14 -7.69 -5.39 -10.71
CA TRP A 14 -6.91 -5.48 -11.94
C TRP A 14 -5.57 -4.77 -11.81
N LEU A 15 -4.52 -5.42 -12.27
CA LEU A 15 -3.15 -4.93 -12.17
C LEU A 15 -2.46 -5.01 -13.53
N PRO A 16 -1.77 -3.93 -13.94
CA PRO A 16 -0.94 -3.98 -15.13
C PRO A 16 0.23 -4.96 -14.92
N VAL A 17 0.61 -5.61 -16.02
CA VAL A 17 1.65 -6.64 -16.19
C VAL A 17 2.77 -6.58 -15.16
N GLY A 18 3.13 -7.74 -14.59
CA GLY A 18 4.38 -7.92 -13.86
C GLY A 18 4.65 -9.34 -13.42
N ASP A 19 5.82 -9.55 -12.81
CA ASP A 19 6.34 -10.86 -12.43
C ASP A 19 5.91 -11.23 -11.00
N TRP A 20 5.03 -12.22 -10.90
CA TRP A 20 4.43 -12.66 -9.63
C TRP A 20 5.25 -13.71 -8.89
N SER A 21 6.33 -14.21 -9.52
CA SER A 21 7.18 -15.27 -8.95
C SER A 21 7.94 -14.82 -7.69
N ASN A 22 8.23 -13.52 -7.60
CA ASN A 22 9.06 -12.94 -6.55
C ASN A 22 8.28 -12.48 -5.31
N LEU A 23 6.95 -12.62 -5.28
CA LEU A 23 6.21 -12.15 -4.13
C LEU A 23 6.38 -13.10 -2.94
N LYS A 24 6.87 -12.53 -1.83
CA LYS A 24 6.85 -13.18 -0.53
C LYS A 24 5.44 -13.10 0.09
N TRP A 25 4.45 -13.69 -0.58
CA TRP A 25 3.02 -13.68 -0.19
C TRP A 25 2.81 -14.05 1.28
N ASN A 26 3.57 -15.03 1.77
CA ASN A 26 3.43 -15.54 3.13
C ASN A 26 3.83 -14.51 4.19
N SER A 27 4.77 -13.61 3.89
CA SER A 27 5.23 -12.60 4.83
C SER A 27 4.21 -11.47 5.03
N LEU A 28 3.48 -11.09 3.97
CA LEU A 28 2.47 -10.02 4.04
C LEU A 28 1.17 -10.46 4.74
N ARG A 29 0.85 -11.75 4.70
CA ARG A 29 -0.39 -12.32 5.28
C ARG A 29 -0.49 -12.27 6.80
N MET A 30 0.61 -11.94 7.50
CA MET A 30 0.72 -12.16 8.94
C MET A 30 0.46 -10.91 9.80
N HIS A 31 0.20 -9.74 9.20
CA HIS A 31 -0.01 -8.52 9.98
C HIS A 31 -1.51 -8.23 10.23
N PRO A 32 -1.92 -7.96 11.49
CA PRO A 32 -3.33 -7.76 11.84
C PRO A 32 -3.99 -6.52 11.20
N ASN A 33 -3.18 -5.53 10.79
CA ASN A 33 -3.60 -4.31 10.09
C ASN A 33 -3.27 -4.30 8.59
N VAL A 34 -2.95 -5.45 7.98
CA VAL A 34 -2.83 -5.57 6.52
C VAL A 34 -3.94 -6.47 6.01
N VAL A 35 -4.59 -6.06 4.92
CA VAL A 35 -5.64 -6.87 4.32
C VAL A 35 -5.03 -8.14 3.72
N PRO A 36 -5.45 -9.34 4.15
CA PRO A 36 -4.87 -10.58 3.64
C PRO A 36 -5.14 -10.75 2.15
N LEU A 37 -4.07 -10.84 1.39
CA LEU A 37 -4.14 -11.19 -0.02
C LEU A 37 -4.35 -12.71 -0.15
N ARG A 38 -5.45 -13.11 -0.77
CA ARG A 38 -5.95 -14.48 -0.83
C ARG A 38 -5.40 -15.26 -2.00
N ALA A 39 -5.43 -14.67 -3.18
CA ALA A 39 -4.95 -15.28 -4.41
C ALA A 39 -4.61 -14.21 -5.45
N TYR A 40 -4.00 -14.66 -6.55
CA TYR A 40 -3.81 -13.88 -7.75
C TYR A 40 -4.12 -14.75 -8.95
N TYR A 41 -4.55 -14.11 -10.04
CA TYR A 41 -4.71 -14.75 -11.33
C TYR A 41 -3.82 -14.04 -12.34
N TRP A 42 -3.24 -14.84 -13.21
CA TRP A 42 -2.39 -14.39 -14.29
C TRP A 42 -2.86 -15.08 -15.57
N GLY A 43 -3.42 -14.30 -16.48
CA GLY A 43 -3.88 -14.78 -17.79
C GLY A 43 -2.74 -14.94 -18.79
N SER A 44 -2.99 -15.73 -19.83
CA SER A 44 -2.08 -15.87 -20.98
C SER A 44 -2.08 -14.66 -21.91
N ILE A 45 -3.11 -13.80 -21.80
CA ILE A 45 -3.20 -12.53 -22.54
C ILE A 45 -2.35 -11.50 -21.80
N GLU A 46 -1.48 -10.80 -22.54
CA GLU A 46 -0.74 -9.67 -21.99
C GLU A 46 -1.73 -8.67 -21.37
N GLN A 47 -1.48 -8.26 -20.12
CA GLN A 47 -2.29 -7.32 -19.30
C GLN A 47 -3.38 -7.93 -18.41
N GLU A 48 -3.55 -9.26 -18.33
CA GLU A 48 -4.54 -9.88 -17.43
C GLU A 48 -3.95 -10.31 -16.08
N GLY A 49 -3.62 -9.33 -15.23
CA GLY A 49 -3.25 -9.55 -13.83
C GLY A 49 -4.40 -9.23 -12.88
N LEU A 50 -4.75 -10.15 -11.98
CA LEU A 50 -5.81 -9.97 -10.99
C LEU A 50 -5.31 -10.33 -9.59
N THR A 51 -5.72 -9.55 -8.59
CA THR A 51 -5.53 -9.88 -7.18
C THR A 51 -6.85 -10.02 -6.46
N LEU A 52 -6.90 -11.01 -5.56
CA LEU A 52 -8.04 -11.34 -4.73
C LEU A 52 -7.62 -11.15 -3.28
N ALA A 53 -8.23 -10.19 -2.58
CA ALA A 53 -7.98 -9.93 -1.17
C ALA A 53 -9.27 -10.04 -0.35
N ASP A 54 -9.18 -10.21 0.96
CA ASP A 54 -10.38 -10.15 1.80
C ASP A 54 -11.06 -8.79 1.67
N TYR A 55 -12.39 -8.82 1.54
CA TYR A 55 -13.17 -7.60 1.61
C TYR A 55 -13.23 -7.11 3.06
N VAL A 56 -12.87 -5.84 3.27
CA VAL A 56 -13.04 -5.16 4.55
C VAL A 56 -14.21 -4.21 4.44
N GLN A 57 -15.21 -4.39 5.30
CA GLN A 57 -16.33 -3.47 5.40
C GLN A 57 -15.85 -2.18 6.09
N GLY A 58 -15.54 -1.17 5.28
CA GLY A 58 -15.02 0.11 5.76
C GLY A 58 -14.81 1.10 4.63
N ASP A 59 -14.67 2.36 5.01
CA ASP A 59 -14.44 3.48 4.09
C ASP A 59 -12.95 3.82 4.07
N SER A 60 -12.46 4.37 2.95
CA SER A 60 -11.06 4.79 2.88
C SER A 60 -10.79 6.03 3.73
N LEU A 61 -9.56 6.17 4.22
CA LEU A 61 -9.11 7.35 4.94
C LEU A 61 -9.19 8.61 4.04
N ALA A 62 -9.04 8.45 2.72
CA ALA A 62 -9.23 9.54 1.76
C ALA A 62 -10.63 10.17 1.86
N LEU A 63 -11.69 9.37 1.99
CA LEU A 63 -13.06 9.89 2.13
C LEU A 63 -13.17 10.73 3.41
N HIS A 64 -12.58 10.27 4.50
CA HIS A 64 -12.60 10.99 5.78
C HIS A 64 -11.79 12.29 5.79
N ILE A 65 -10.78 12.41 4.92
CA ILE A 65 -9.92 13.61 4.82
C ILE A 65 -10.48 14.60 3.79
N TYR A 66 -10.93 14.11 2.64
CA TYR A 66 -11.25 14.93 1.47
C TYR A 66 -12.74 15.13 1.23
N GLU A 67 -13.62 14.21 1.65
CA GLU A 67 -15.06 14.43 1.49
C GLU A 67 -15.57 15.35 2.60
N ASN A 68 -15.77 16.61 2.23
CA ASN A 68 -16.50 17.62 2.98
C ASN A 68 -18.00 17.30 3.02
N THR A 69 -18.39 16.12 3.49
CA THR A 69 -19.80 15.84 3.81
C THR A 69 -19.98 16.11 5.31
N PRO A 70 -20.46 17.31 5.70
CA PRO A 70 -20.43 17.80 7.08
C PRO A 70 -21.26 16.98 8.10
N ARG A 71 -21.96 15.93 7.66
CA ARG A 71 -22.83 15.10 8.50
C ARG A 71 -22.44 13.62 8.59
N ARG A 72 -21.54 13.11 7.73
CA ARG A 72 -21.24 11.66 7.65
C ARG A 72 -19.86 11.28 8.19
N TYR A 73 -18.88 12.16 7.99
CA TYR A 73 -17.48 11.91 8.34
C TYR A 73 -16.90 12.95 9.31
N THR A 74 -17.73 13.87 9.79
CA THR A 74 -17.34 14.98 10.64
C THR A 74 -17.04 14.54 12.06
N SER A 75 -15.85 14.93 12.51
CA SER A 75 -15.29 14.74 13.85
C SER A 75 -14.84 13.32 14.18
N SER A 76 -13.80 12.85 13.47
CA SER A 76 -12.88 11.91 14.11
C SER A 76 -12.30 12.60 15.36
N SER A 77 -12.49 12.02 16.54
CA SER A 77 -11.82 12.52 17.74
C SER A 77 -10.30 12.43 17.54
N PHE A 78 -9.55 13.29 18.21
CA PHE A 78 -8.08 13.23 18.16
C PHE A 78 -7.57 11.80 18.47
N SER A 79 -8.19 11.12 19.43
CA SER A 79 -7.89 9.73 19.79
C SER A 79 -8.05 8.76 18.61
N LYS A 80 -9.09 8.92 17.77
CA LYS A 80 -9.28 8.10 16.57
C LYS A 80 -8.19 8.35 15.53
N ARG A 81 -7.80 9.62 15.32
CA ARG A 81 -6.70 9.97 14.40
C ARG A 81 -5.37 9.39 14.88
N LEU A 82 -5.10 9.47 16.18
CA LEU A 82 -3.91 8.89 16.78
C LEU A 82 -3.89 7.37 16.63
N LYS A 83 -5.01 6.69 16.87
CA LYS A 83 -5.14 5.24 16.66
C LYS A 83 -4.83 4.84 15.23
N VAL A 84 -5.40 5.53 14.24
CA VAL A 84 -5.11 5.28 12.82
C VAL A 84 -3.62 5.47 12.53
N GLY A 85 -3.00 6.52 13.07
CA GLY A 85 -1.56 6.76 12.93
C GLY A 85 -0.72 5.62 13.51
N VAL A 86 -1.07 5.13 14.70
CA VAL A 86 -0.40 3.98 15.36
C VAL A 86 -0.57 2.70 14.54
N ASP A 87 -1.78 2.39 14.08
CA ASP A 87 -2.06 1.21 13.26
C ASP A 87 -1.22 1.21 11.96
N VAL A 88 -1.14 2.36 11.28
CA VAL A 88 -0.33 2.52 10.06
C VAL A 88 1.16 2.41 10.36
N ALA A 89 1.64 3.06 11.43
CA ALA A 89 3.03 3.01 11.84
C ALA A 89 3.47 1.59 12.21
N TRP A 90 2.61 0.80 12.86
CA TRP A 90 2.89 -0.58 13.21
C TRP A 90 3.14 -1.46 11.99
N VAL A 91 2.33 -1.31 10.94
CA VAL A 91 2.56 -2.01 9.67
C VAL A 91 3.90 -1.60 9.06
N CYS A 92 4.17 -0.29 8.98
CA CYS A 92 5.42 0.24 8.43
C CYS A 92 6.65 -0.25 9.19
N PHE A 93 6.56 -0.34 10.52
CA PHE A 93 7.62 -0.85 11.38
C PHE A 93 7.85 -2.35 11.17
N THR A 94 6.77 -3.15 11.13
CA THR A 94 6.86 -4.61 10.94
C THR A 94 7.48 -4.97 9.59
N PHE A 95 7.21 -4.16 8.58
CA PHE A 95 7.67 -4.38 7.21
C PHE A 95 8.73 -3.37 6.77
N MET A 96 9.58 -2.85 7.66
CA MET A 96 10.62 -1.86 7.31
C MET A 96 11.52 -2.27 6.13
N SER A 97 11.80 -3.56 5.99
CA SER A 97 12.60 -4.11 4.88
C SER A 97 11.82 -4.22 3.55
N LEU A 98 10.49 -4.16 3.61
CA LEU A 98 9.59 -4.12 2.47
C LEU A 98 9.07 -2.69 2.34
N ARG A 99 9.73 -1.88 1.50
CA ARG A 99 9.19 -0.56 1.15
C ARG A 99 7.73 -0.73 0.70
N HIS A 100 6.78 -0.01 1.31
CA HIS A 100 5.34 -0.16 0.99
C HIS A 100 5.07 0.05 -0.51
N GLY A 101 5.78 0.99 -1.11
CA GLY A 101 5.65 1.38 -2.51
C GLY A 101 4.43 2.27 -2.82
N THR A 102 3.41 2.31 -1.96
CA THR A 102 2.09 2.92 -2.25
C THR A 102 1.30 3.33 -1.00
N LEU A 103 1.92 4.01 -0.04
CA LEU A 103 1.17 4.52 1.11
C LEU A 103 0.39 5.77 0.70
N LYS A 104 -0.92 5.62 0.50
CA LYS A 104 -1.87 6.71 0.19
C LYS A 104 -3.11 6.58 1.09
N PRO A 105 -3.81 7.67 1.44
CA PRO A 105 -5.06 7.59 2.21
C PRO A 105 -6.14 6.73 1.56
N THR A 106 -6.13 6.57 0.23
CA THR A 106 -7.05 5.69 -0.49
C THR A 106 -6.80 4.20 -0.22
N ASN A 107 -5.58 3.84 0.21
CA ASN A 107 -5.17 2.46 0.49
C ASN A 107 -5.21 2.15 2.00
N ILE A 108 -5.80 3.04 2.80
CA ILE A 108 -6.03 2.84 4.22
C ILE A 108 -7.54 2.74 4.42
N LEU A 109 -8.03 1.55 4.77
CA LEU A 109 -9.43 1.31 5.06
C LEU A 109 -9.67 1.44 6.56
N LEU A 110 -10.75 2.14 6.93
CA LEU A 110 -11.18 2.30 8.31
C LEU A 110 -12.41 1.42 8.53
N ALA A 111 -12.23 0.35 9.30
CA ALA A 111 -13.29 -0.60 9.60
C ALA A 111 -13.92 -0.30 10.97
N GLY A 112 -15.24 -0.50 11.06
CA GLY A 112 -15.99 -0.40 12.30
C GLY A 112 -16.09 1.00 12.90
N SER A 113 -16.80 1.12 14.02
CA SER A 113 -16.96 2.37 14.76
C SER A 113 -15.69 2.81 15.50
N ASP A 114 -14.76 1.89 15.70
CA ASP A 114 -13.49 2.08 16.40
C ASP A 114 -12.36 2.58 15.48
N PHE A 115 -12.59 2.70 14.17
CA PHE A 115 -11.62 3.19 13.19
C PHE A 115 -10.34 2.35 13.19
N LYS A 116 -10.49 1.02 13.21
CA LYS A 116 -9.34 0.13 13.02
C LYS A 116 -8.84 0.29 11.58
N ALA A 117 -7.55 0.63 11.44
CA ALA A 117 -6.98 0.87 10.13
C ALA A 117 -6.42 -0.43 9.52
N TYR A 118 -6.71 -0.62 8.23
CA TYR A 118 -6.21 -1.71 7.42
C TYR A 118 -5.52 -1.17 6.18
N LEU A 119 -4.28 -1.58 5.93
CA LEU A 119 -3.54 -1.23 4.73
C LEU A 119 -3.87 -2.23 3.62
N THR A 120 -4.25 -1.71 2.46
CA THR A 120 -4.41 -2.44 1.21
C THR A 120 -3.22 -2.21 0.29
N ASP A 121 -3.07 -3.05 -0.74
CA ASP A 121 -2.07 -2.88 -1.79
C ASP A 121 -0.61 -2.79 -1.31
N TYR A 122 -0.33 -3.30 -0.11
CA TYR A 122 1.01 -3.28 0.46
C TYR A 122 1.95 -4.19 -0.34
N GLY A 123 3.10 -3.64 -0.78
CA GLY A 123 4.10 -4.43 -1.50
C GLY A 123 3.73 -4.76 -2.95
N LEU A 124 2.61 -4.25 -3.46
CA LEU A 124 2.11 -4.54 -4.80
C LEU A 124 3.04 -4.06 -5.92
N HIS A 125 3.81 -3.00 -5.68
CA HIS A 125 4.84 -2.52 -6.61
C HIS A 125 5.89 -3.60 -6.96
N ARG A 126 6.13 -4.60 -6.09
CA ARG A 126 7.04 -5.72 -6.38
C ARG A 126 6.46 -6.72 -7.38
N LEU A 127 5.16 -6.66 -7.62
CA LEU A 127 4.44 -7.50 -8.58
C LEU A 127 4.34 -6.86 -9.95
N MET A 128 4.73 -5.59 -10.08
CA MET A 128 4.59 -4.82 -11.31
C MET A 128 5.88 -4.89 -12.12
N THR A 129 5.76 -4.79 -13.44
CA THR A 129 6.91 -4.51 -14.31
C THR A 129 7.60 -3.20 -13.89
N PRO A 130 8.87 -2.99 -14.29
CA PRO A 130 9.53 -1.69 -14.14
C PRO A 130 8.71 -0.53 -14.71
N ALA A 131 8.01 -0.75 -15.83
CA ALA A 131 7.09 0.22 -16.43
C ALA A 131 5.88 0.52 -15.53
N GLY A 132 5.19 -0.50 -15.02
CA GLY A 132 4.07 -0.32 -14.08
C GLY A 132 4.49 0.33 -12.76
N THR A 133 5.70 0.00 -12.27
CA THR A 133 6.28 0.65 -11.08
C THR A 133 6.59 2.13 -11.35
N ALA A 134 7.15 2.45 -12.52
CA ALA A 134 7.43 3.82 -12.92
C ALA A 134 6.14 4.66 -13.04
N GLU A 135 5.10 4.11 -13.68
CA GLU A 135 3.78 4.75 -13.77
C GLU A 135 3.18 4.99 -12.37
N GLN A 136 3.28 3.99 -11.49
CA GLN A 136 2.82 4.12 -10.11
C GLN A 136 3.58 5.20 -9.33
N ILE A 137 4.90 5.30 -9.50
CA ILE A 137 5.74 6.35 -8.92
C ILE A 137 5.38 7.73 -9.48
N LEU A 138 5.08 7.84 -10.78
CA LEU A 138 4.60 9.07 -11.41
C LEU A 138 3.24 9.49 -10.82
N ASN A 139 2.30 8.55 -10.70
CA ASN A 139 0.99 8.76 -10.09
C ASN A 139 1.05 9.04 -8.57
N LEU A 140 2.09 8.60 -7.87
CA LEU A 140 2.37 8.99 -6.48
C LEU A 140 2.94 10.41 -6.42
N GLY A 141 3.82 10.77 -7.36
CA GLY A 141 4.40 12.10 -7.48
C GLY A 141 3.37 13.18 -7.78
N SER A 142 2.45 12.93 -8.71
CA SER A 142 1.36 13.86 -9.04
C SER A 142 0.42 14.13 -7.85
N LEU A 143 0.28 13.16 -6.94
CA LEU A 143 -0.54 13.27 -5.72
C LEU A 143 0.27 13.75 -4.50
N GLY A 144 1.55 14.09 -4.65
CA GLY A 144 2.39 14.59 -3.56
C GLY A 144 2.91 13.54 -2.57
N TYR A 145 2.71 12.25 -2.83
CA TYR A 145 3.13 11.14 -1.95
C TYR A 145 4.51 10.55 -2.31
N ARG A 146 5.29 11.22 -3.17
CA ARG A 146 6.64 10.79 -3.53
C ARG A 146 7.65 11.31 -2.50
N ALA A 147 8.47 10.42 -1.95
CA ALA A 147 9.56 10.81 -1.05
C ALA A 147 10.58 11.71 -1.78
N GLN A 148 11.09 12.74 -1.11
CA GLN A 148 12.07 13.69 -1.68
C GLN A 148 13.34 12.99 -2.19
N SER A 149 13.76 11.90 -1.54
CA SER A 149 14.91 11.10 -1.99
C SER A 149 14.72 10.44 -3.37
N LEU A 150 13.48 10.31 -3.83
CA LEU A 150 13.14 9.81 -5.17
C LEU A 150 12.96 10.93 -6.20
N GLN A 151 13.00 12.20 -5.79
CA GLN A 151 12.97 13.37 -6.69
C GLN A 151 14.37 13.78 -7.16
N ILE A 152 15.42 13.32 -6.46
CA ILE A 152 16.80 13.63 -6.79
C ILE A 152 17.16 12.89 -8.08
N GLN A 153 17.31 13.65 -9.17
CA GLN A 153 17.88 13.17 -10.42
C GLN A 153 19.27 12.55 -10.14
N PRO A 154 19.66 11.46 -10.84
CA PRO A 154 20.94 10.79 -10.61
C PRO A 154 22.19 11.65 -10.86
N ASN A 155 22.02 12.88 -11.37
CA ASN A 155 23.11 13.79 -11.72
C ASN A 155 23.42 14.89 -10.69
N GLN A 156 22.80 14.92 -9.51
CA GLN A 156 23.04 16.02 -8.56
C GLN A 156 24.12 15.76 -7.50
N PHE A 157 24.77 14.60 -7.51
CA PHE A 157 25.99 14.32 -6.75
C PHE A 157 27.17 14.01 -7.69
N ARG A 158 27.52 14.97 -8.56
CA ARG A 158 28.88 15.07 -9.08
C ARG A 158 29.50 16.38 -8.57
N HIS A 159 29.90 16.38 -7.31
CA HIS A 159 30.98 17.25 -6.83
C HIS A 159 32.18 16.34 -6.51
N PRO A 160 33.27 16.39 -7.30
CA PRO A 160 34.44 15.51 -7.12
C PRO A 160 35.35 15.80 -5.91
N GLU A 161 34.95 16.60 -4.92
CA GLU A 161 35.94 17.30 -4.08
C GLU A 161 36.20 16.77 -2.65
N LEU A 162 35.78 15.56 -2.29
CA LEU A 162 36.04 15.05 -0.91
C LEU A 162 36.52 13.59 -0.84
N MET A 163 37.39 13.19 -1.76
CA MET A 163 38.17 11.95 -1.60
C MET A 163 39.67 12.19 -1.80
N SER A 164 40.20 13.21 -1.13
CA SER A 164 41.59 13.20 -0.68
C SER A 164 41.59 13.53 0.80
N MET A 165 41.96 12.55 1.63
CA MET A 165 42.67 12.67 2.91
C MET A 165 42.64 11.32 3.62
N HIS A 166 43.84 10.77 3.81
CA HIS A 166 44.24 9.66 4.67
C HIS A 166 44.14 8.23 4.13
N SER A 167 45.22 7.80 3.47
CA SER A 167 46.08 6.74 4.03
C SER A 167 47.46 6.77 3.35
N GLU A 168 48.48 7.00 4.18
CA GLU A 168 49.96 6.94 3.95
C GLU A 168 50.62 8.06 3.15
#